data_AF-A0A954C7Q7-F1
#
_entry.id   AF-A0A954C7Q7-F1
#
_cell.length_a   1.000
_cell.length_b   1.000
_cell.length_c   1.000
_cell.angle_alpha   90.00
_cell.angle_beta   90.00
_cell.angle_gamma   90.00
#
_symmetry.space_group_name_H-M   'P 1'
#
loop_
_entity.id
_entity.type
_entity.pdbx_description
1 polymer ?
#
loop_
_entity_poly.entity_id
_entity_poly.type
_entity_poly.pdbx_seq_one_letter_code
_entity_poly.pdbx_strand_id
1 'polypeptide(L)'
;MSGRLDMAQRFFDAARMELVSGTATPARLYFWSFRVLDAEREVQDEASACSAHLERMKALHSAVSDRARSGLAESEVESTALCYVLEAELWLRSARGEDPTEIAHQLTRASREAYRGLEERLKSDRTGVEETCLASVRLLQADLDLGQVSERSAYQQHLDRVHSVEQRARRWLRDGKLEGLEAMVGAFFRWEAEYLFSLLNAQRRTRSKAFADRRLTAARETYEELRGTYEAGRGMADALALWSLRWMRAARDANEETGGDPRAAETLDAHLERLVQLQAHLRATQPIGVALDLGALEYFVLEAECWIRAG
;
A
#
# COMPACT_ATOMS: atom_id res chain seq x y z
N MET A 1 22.40 1.41 -10.36
CA MET A 1 21.53 2.34 -9.61
C MET A 1 20.68 3.19 -10.56
N SER A 2 21.24 3.85 -11.59
CA SER A 2 20.45 4.60 -12.61
C SER A 2 19.25 3.84 -13.21
N GLY A 3 19.40 2.55 -13.50
CA GLY A 3 18.33 1.76 -14.13
C GLY A 3 17.03 1.66 -13.32
N ARG A 4 17.09 1.67 -11.97
CA ARG A 4 15.87 1.60 -11.14
C ARG A 4 15.08 2.91 -11.22
N LEU A 5 15.78 4.04 -11.18
CA LEU A 5 15.18 5.37 -11.32
C LEU A 5 14.52 5.53 -12.69
N ASP A 6 15.22 5.13 -13.76
CA ASP A 6 14.69 5.22 -15.13
C ASP A 6 13.42 4.37 -15.30
N MET A 7 13.38 3.17 -14.71
CA MET A 7 12.20 2.30 -14.73
C MET A 7 11.05 2.89 -13.91
N ALA A 8 11.30 3.30 -12.67
CA ALA A 8 10.28 3.92 -11.81
C ALA A 8 9.67 5.16 -12.49
N GLN A 9 10.49 6.00 -13.12
CA GLN A 9 10.03 7.20 -13.82
C GLN A 9 9.12 6.86 -15.00
N ARG A 10 9.48 5.85 -15.81
CA ARG A 10 8.62 5.38 -16.92
C ARG A 10 7.26 4.91 -16.43
N PHE A 11 7.20 4.18 -15.32
CA PHE A 11 5.94 3.72 -14.76
C PHE A 11 5.13 4.82 -14.09
N PHE A 12 5.79 5.77 -13.44
CA PHE A 12 5.14 6.98 -12.96
C PHE A 12 4.51 7.76 -14.12
N ASP A 13 5.22 7.93 -15.24
CA ASP A 13 4.68 8.60 -16.42
C ASP A 13 3.52 7.84 -17.06
N ALA A 14 3.59 6.51 -17.13
CA ALA A 14 2.49 5.67 -17.60
C ALA A 14 1.25 5.82 -16.69
N ALA A 15 1.41 5.68 -15.37
CA ALA A 15 0.32 5.85 -14.41
C ALA A 15 -0.27 7.26 -14.44
N ARG A 16 0.55 8.28 -14.72
CA ARG A 16 0.10 9.68 -14.88
C ARG A 16 -0.79 9.82 -16.10
N MET A 17 -0.39 9.24 -17.24
CA MET A 17 -1.20 9.24 -18.46
C MET A 17 -2.53 8.51 -18.25
N GLU A 18 -2.50 7.36 -17.56
CA GLU A 18 -3.70 6.59 -17.22
C GLU A 18 -4.64 7.36 -16.27
N LEU A 19 -4.10 8.12 -15.32
CA LEU A 19 -4.91 8.97 -14.44
C LEU A 19 -5.63 10.05 -15.25
N VAL A 20 -4.93 10.68 -16.20
CA VAL A 20 -5.53 11.68 -17.10
C VAL A 20 -6.66 11.05 -17.94
N SER A 21 -6.47 9.83 -18.45
CA SER A 21 -7.52 9.10 -19.17
C SER A 21 -8.63 8.54 -18.27
N GLY A 22 -8.46 8.57 -16.93
CA GLY A 22 -9.42 8.04 -15.97
C GLY A 22 -9.37 6.52 -15.79
N THR A 23 -8.29 5.87 -16.22
CA THR A 23 -8.10 4.41 -16.12
C THR A 23 -7.22 4.01 -14.93
N ALA A 24 -6.51 4.95 -14.31
CA ALA A 24 -5.79 4.73 -13.06
C ALA A 24 -6.37 5.54 -11.90
N THR A 25 -6.17 5.03 -10.68
CA THR A 25 -6.53 5.71 -9.44
C THR A 25 -5.37 6.59 -8.94
N PRO A 26 -5.64 7.61 -8.11
CA PRO A 26 -4.57 8.37 -7.43
C PRO A 26 -3.62 7.48 -6.63
N ALA A 27 -4.12 6.39 -6.04
CA ALA A 27 -3.30 5.44 -5.29
C ALA A 27 -2.24 4.77 -6.16
N ARG A 28 -2.57 4.43 -7.42
CA ARG A 28 -1.60 3.86 -8.38
C ARG A 28 -0.52 4.87 -8.74
N LEU A 29 -0.88 6.13 -8.99
CA LEU A 29 0.09 7.17 -9.31
C LEU A 29 0.99 7.50 -8.10
N TYR A 30 0.40 7.58 -6.90
CA TYR A 30 1.14 7.74 -5.65
C TYR A 30 2.13 6.60 -5.43
N PHE A 31 1.71 5.34 -5.64
CA PHE A 31 2.56 4.17 -5.52
C PHE A 31 3.82 4.28 -6.39
N TRP A 32 3.67 4.61 -7.68
CA TRP A 32 4.83 4.78 -8.56
C TRP A 32 5.66 6.02 -8.23
N SER A 33 5.04 7.11 -7.77
CA SER A 33 5.78 8.30 -7.30
C SER A 33 6.65 8.00 -6.07
N PHE A 34 6.19 7.11 -5.19
CA PHE A 34 6.96 6.63 -4.04
C PHE A 34 8.16 5.78 -4.49
N ARG A 35 7.99 4.93 -5.51
CA ARG A 35 9.12 4.19 -6.11
C ARG A 35 10.15 5.10 -6.76
N VAL A 36 9.71 6.19 -7.40
CA VAL A 36 10.62 7.22 -7.90
C VAL A 36 11.37 7.89 -6.74
N LEU A 37 10.69 8.25 -5.65
CA LEU A 37 11.32 8.81 -4.44
C LEU A 37 12.39 7.86 -3.86
N ASP A 38 12.07 6.57 -3.71
CA ASP A 38 13.01 5.57 -3.22
C ASP A 38 14.25 5.45 -4.13
N ALA A 39 14.07 5.49 -5.45
CA ALA A 39 15.16 5.46 -6.42
C ALA A 39 15.97 6.77 -6.48
N GLU A 40 15.33 7.92 -6.26
CA GLU A 40 15.97 9.23 -6.18
C GLU A 40 16.88 9.34 -4.96
N ARG A 41 16.43 8.87 -3.78
CA ARG A 41 17.24 8.87 -2.54
C ARG A 41 18.56 8.10 -2.65
N GLU A 42 18.70 7.23 -3.64
CA GLU A 42 19.95 6.51 -3.91
C GLU A 42 20.99 7.34 -4.68
N VAL A 43 20.57 8.39 -5.37
CA VAL A 43 21.42 9.16 -6.29
C VAL A 43 21.51 10.65 -5.95
N GLN A 44 20.62 11.16 -5.10
CA GLN A 44 20.62 12.54 -4.62
C GLN A 44 20.32 12.60 -3.11
N ASP A 45 20.50 13.79 -2.51
CA ASP A 45 20.21 14.01 -1.10
C ASP A 45 18.70 13.87 -0.80
N GLU A 46 18.40 13.52 0.45
CA GLU A 46 17.04 13.23 0.88
C GLU A 46 16.08 14.41 0.70
N ALA A 47 16.53 15.65 0.98
CA ALA A 47 15.68 16.82 0.87
C ALA A 47 15.33 17.14 -0.60
N SER A 48 16.29 17.00 -1.52
CA SER A 48 16.06 17.09 -2.97
C SER A 48 15.07 16.04 -3.46
N ALA A 49 15.22 14.78 -3.05
CA ALA A 49 14.30 13.70 -3.42
C ALA A 49 12.87 13.93 -2.88
N CYS A 50 12.73 14.30 -1.61
CA CYS A 50 11.45 14.65 -1.00
C CYS A 50 10.81 15.86 -1.70
N SER A 51 11.59 16.87 -2.10
CA SER A 51 11.08 18.04 -2.82
C SER A 51 10.54 17.66 -4.20
N ALA A 52 11.24 16.80 -4.94
CA ALA A 52 10.77 16.31 -6.24
C ALA A 52 9.47 15.48 -6.09
N HIS A 53 9.39 14.64 -5.06
CA HIS A 53 8.18 13.88 -4.74
C HIS A 53 7.00 14.79 -4.37
N LEU A 54 7.21 15.84 -3.57
CA LEU A 54 6.17 16.81 -3.24
C LEU A 54 5.60 17.50 -4.48
N GLU A 55 6.45 17.89 -5.44
CA GLU A 55 5.97 18.49 -6.69
C GLU A 55 5.14 17.51 -7.53
N ARG A 56 5.52 16.21 -7.57
CA ARG A 56 4.68 15.16 -8.17
C ARG A 56 3.33 15.03 -7.47
N MET A 57 3.27 15.12 -6.14
CA MET A 57 2.03 15.02 -5.37
C MET A 57 1.13 16.26 -5.53
N LYS A 58 1.70 17.47 -5.62
CA LYS A 58 0.95 18.68 -5.94
C LYS A 58 0.33 18.60 -7.34
N ALA A 59 1.08 18.09 -8.32
CA ALA A 59 0.55 17.87 -9.68
C ALA A 59 -0.59 16.84 -9.70
N LEU A 60 -0.44 15.74 -8.96
CA LEU A 60 -1.51 14.74 -8.77
C LEU A 60 -2.76 15.38 -8.15
N HIS A 61 -2.62 16.10 -7.04
CA HIS A 61 -3.73 16.76 -6.37
C HIS A 61 -4.44 17.77 -7.29
N SER A 62 -3.68 18.60 -8.02
CA SER A 62 -4.27 19.52 -9.00
C SER A 62 -5.11 18.79 -10.05
N ALA A 63 -4.59 17.71 -10.63
CA ALA A 63 -5.33 16.93 -11.62
C ALA A 63 -6.60 16.28 -11.05
N VAL A 64 -6.54 15.79 -9.81
CA VAL A 64 -7.72 15.22 -9.12
C VAL A 64 -8.74 16.31 -8.78
N SER A 65 -8.31 17.46 -8.27
CA SER A 65 -9.19 18.60 -7.99
C SER A 65 -9.87 19.14 -9.25
N ASP A 66 -9.17 19.20 -10.39
CA ASP A 66 -9.79 19.58 -11.67
C ASP A 66 -10.89 18.60 -12.08
N ARG A 67 -10.67 17.30 -11.88
CA ARG A 67 -11.68 16.27 -12.11
C ARG A 67 -12.85 16.39 -11.14
N ALA A 68 -12.58 16.60 -9.85
CA ALA A 68 -13.62 16.77 -8.84
C ALA A 68 -14.51 17.98 -9.13
N ARG A 69 -13.91 19.14 -9.46
CA ARG A 69 -14.63 20.35 -9.91
C ARG A 69 -15.48 20.11 -11.16
N SER A 70 -15.05 19.20 -12.02
CA SER A 70 -15.78 18.80 -13.23
C SER A 70 -16.80 17.67 -12.99
N GLY A 71 -16.97 17.19 -11.75
CA GLY A 71 -17.84 16.06 -11.41
C GLY A 71 -17.33 14.70 -11.91
N LEU A 72 -16.05 14.59 -12.29
CA LEU A 72 -15.40 13.39 -12.82
C LEU A 72 -14.59 12.61 -11.76
N ALA A 73 -14.61 13.07 -10.52
CA ALA A 73 -14.03 12.40 -9.36
C ALA A 73 -14.88 12.69 -8.12
N GLU A 74 -14.95 11.72 -7.21
CA GLU A 74 -15.65 11.83 -5.94
C GLU A 74 -14.82 12.67 -4.95
N SER A 75 -15.47 13.29 -3.96
CA SER A 75 -14.81 14.17 -2.98
C SER A 75 -13.71 13.48 -2.18
N GLU A 76 -13.89 12.21 -1.84
CA GLU A 76 -12.93 11.40 -1.09
C GLU A 76 -11.68 11.07 -1.89
N VAL A 77 -11.77 11.08 -3.23
CA VAL A 77 -10.63 10.92 -4.12
C VAL A 77 -9.75 12.17 -4.03
N GLU A 78 -10.36 13.35 -3.98
CA GLU A 78 -9.66 14.63 -3.74
C GLU A 78 -9.04 14.67 -2.34
N SER A 79 -9.79 14.32 -1.28
CA SER A 79 -9.25 14.25 0.09
C SER A 79 -8.07 13.27 0.19
N THR A 80 -8.13 12.14 -0.51
CA THR A 80 -7.03 11.17 -0.57
C THR A 80 -5.80 11.77 -1.26
N ALA A 81 -5.97 12.48 -2.36
CA ALA A 81 -4.86 13.16 -3.03
C ALA A 81 -4.24 14.28 -2.18
N LEU A 82 -5.06 15.00 -1.39
CA LEU A 82 -4.57 15.98 -0.42
C LEU A 82 -3.71 15.32 0.67
N CYS A 83 -4.10 14.14 1.15
CA CYS A 83 -3.28 13.39 2.11
C CYS A 83 -1.87 13.10 1.54
N TYR A 84 -1.77 12.76 0.26
CA TYR A 84 -0.47 12.50 -0.38
C TYR A 84 0.42 13.75 -0.47
N VAL A 85 -0.18 14.94 -0.69
CA VAL A 85 0.57 16.20 -0.66
C VAL A 85 1.10 16.47 0.75
N LEU A 86 0.25 16.34 1.76
CA LEU A 86 0.60 16.62 3.16
C LEU A 86 1.64 15.62 3.69
N GLU A 87 1.55 14.35 3.31
CA GLU A 87 2.56 13.34 3.64
C GLU A 87 3.92 13.64 2.97
N ALA A 88 3.91 14.03 1.69
CA ALA A 88 5.14 14.44 1.00
C ALA A 88 5.76 15.70 1.62
N GLU A 89 4.94 16.67 2.04
CA GLU A 89 5.43 17.87 2.74
C GLU A 89 5.99 17.51 4.12
N LEU A 90 5.34 16.60 4.86
CA LEU A 90 5.83 16.09 6.14
C LEU A 90 7.24 15.51 5.98
N TRP A 91 7.45 14.64 4.98
CA TRP A 91 8.77 14.05 4.71
C TRP A 91 9.82 15.09 4.32
N LEU A 92 9.45 16.10 3.53
CA LEU A 92 10.37 17.19 3.18
C LEU A 92 10.80 18.00 4.41
N ARG A 93 9.85 18.35 5.29
CA ARG A 93 10.14 19.07 6.53
C ARG A 93 11.06 18.26 7.43
N SER A 94 10.77 16.97 7.61
CA SER A 94 11.64 16.06 8.37
C SER A 94 13.06 16.00 7.78
N ALA A 95 13.20 15.87 6.46
CA ALA A 95 14.50 15.85 5.78
C ALA A 95 15.30 17.15 5.93
N ARG A 96 14.61 18.29 6.15
CA ARG A 96 15.23 19.60 6.39
C ARG A 96 15.43 19.94 7.87
N GLY A 97 14.95 19.10 8.79
CA GLY A 97 14.95 19.40 10.22
C GLY A 97 14.00 20.54 10.60
N GLU A 98 12.96 20.78 9.80
CA GLU A 98 11.92 21.77 10.06
C GLU A 98 10.84 21.19 10.99
N ASP A 99 10.14 22.04 11.75
CA ASP A 99 9.03 21.61 12.62
C ASP A 99 7.85 21.06 11.78
N PRO A 100 7.50 19.76 11.93
CA PRO A 100 6.43 19.14 11.17
C PRO A 100 5.04 19.32 11.80
N THR A 101 4.92 19.92 12.99
CA THR A 101 3.70 19.87 13.81
C THR A 101 2.44 20.36 13.09
N GLU A 102 2.53 21.49 12.39
CA GLU A 102 1.40 22.05 11.64
C GLU A 102 0.95 21.10 10.52
N ILE A 103 1.89 20.52 9.78
CA ILE A 103 1.58 19.60 8.68
C ILE A 103 1.05 18.27 9.20
N ALA A 104 1.59 17.75 10.30
CA ALA A 104 1.05 16.57 10.97
C ALA A 104 -0.43 16.80 11.34
N HIS A 105 -0.76 17.96 11.90
CA HIS A 105 -2.14 18.35 12.21
C HIS A 105 -3.07 18.37 10.99
N GLN A 106 -2.60 18.95 9.88
CA GLN A 106 -3.36 18.99 8.63
C GLN A 106 -3.54 17.58 8.06
N LEU A 107 -2.48 16.76 8.05
CA LEU A 107 -2.49 15.39 7.55
C LEU A 107 -3.47 14.51 8.35
N THR A 108 -3.48 14.60 9.69
CA THR A 108 -4.43 13.86 10.51
C THR A 108 -5.88 14.25 10.18
N ARG A 109 -6.16 15.55 9.96
CA ARG A 109 -7.50 16.01 9.58
C ARG A 109 -7.92 15.47 8.22
N ALA A 110 -7.06 15.63 7.20
CA ALA A 110 -7.30 15.14 5.85
C ALA A 110 -7.48 13.62 5.82
N SER A 111 -6.66 12.87 6.59
CA SER A 111 -6.74 11.41 6.68
C SER A 111 -8.07 10.94 7.29
N ARG A 112 -8.59 11.66 8.30
CA ARG A 112 -9.92 11.36 8.86
C ARG A 112 -11.04 11.60 7.85
N GLU A 113 -10.95 12.67 7.07
CA GLU A 113 -11.93 12.98 6.02
C GLU A 113 -11.90 11.94 4.89
N ALA A 114 -10.71 11.63 4.38
CA ALA A 114 -10.51 10.59 3.37
C ALA A 114 -11.03 9.22 3.83
N TYR A 115 -10.71 8.81 5.07
CA TYR A 115 -11.23 7.56 5.63
C TYR A 115 -12.77 7.55 5.70
N ARG A 116 -13.39 8.63 6.16
CA ARG A 116 -14.86 8.72 6.26
C ARG A 116 -15.51 8.62 4.88
N GLY A 117 -15.00 9.34 3.90
CA GLY A 117 -15.52 9.29 2.54
C GLY A 117 -15.42 7.89 1.93
N LEU A 118 -14.24 7.24 2.05
CA LEU A 118 -14.04 5.87 1.61
C LEU A 118 -14.92 4.86 2.37
N GLU A 119 -15.16 5.09 3.66
CA GLU A 119 -16.04 4.26 4.46
C GLU A 119 -17.51 4.40 4.03
N GLU A 120 -17.97 5.60 3.70
CA GLU A 120 -19.33 5.82 3.18
C GLU A 120 -19.49 5.20 1.78
N ARG A 121 -18.51 5.38 0.90
CA ARG A 121 -18.51 4.70 -0.42
C ARG A 121 -18.53 3.19 -0.29
N LEU A 122 -17.73 2.63 0.62
CA LEU A 122 -17.75 1.21 0.90
C LEU A 122 -19.16 0.76 1.35
N LYS A 123 -19.86 1.55 2.18
CA LYS A 123 -21.23 1.23 2.61
C LYS A 123 -22.24 1.29 1.45
N SER A 124 -22.10 2.24 0.52
CA SER A 124 -23.03 2.41 -0.60
C SER A 124 -22.81 1.37 -1.70
N ASP A 125 -21.56 1.23 -2.14
CA ASP A 125 -21.22 0.56 -3.39
C ASP A 125 -20.62 -0.82 -3.15
N ARG A 126 -20.24 -1.12 -1.90
CA ARG A 126 -19.66 -2.41 -1.47
C ARG A 126 -18.33 -2.72 -2.16
N THR A 127 -17.61 -1.68 -2.58
CA THR A 127 -16.29 -1.80 -3.22
C THR A 127 -15.25 -1.00 -2.44
N GLY A 128 -13.99 -1.35 -2.63
CA GLY A 128 -12.86 -0.61 -2.09
C GLY A 128 -12.48 -1.00 -0.66
N VAL A 129 -12.60 -2.29 -0.31
CA VAL A 129 -12.19 -2.79 1.01
C VAL A 129 -10.71 -2.48 1.25
N GLU A 130 -9.86 -2.70 0.24
CA GLU A 130 -8.42 -2.41 0.34
C GLU A 130 -8.17 -0.92 0.61
N GLU A 131 -8.80 -0.03 -0.15
CA GLU A 131 -8.63 1.42 -0.04
C GLU A 131 -9.09 1.94 1.33
N THR A 132 -10.24 1.49 1.84
CA THR A 132 -10.71 1.87 3.17
C THR A 132 -9.76 1.38 4.27
N CYS A 133 -9.25 0.15 4.15
CA CYS A 133 -8.26 -0.38 5.09
C CYS A 133 -6.95 0.41 5.05
N LEU A 134 -6.42 0.71 3.85
CA LEU A 134 -5.21 1.52 3.68
C LEU A 134 -5.40 2.95 4.20
N ALA A 135 -6.59 3.55 4.04
CA ALA A 135 -6.90 4.85 4.65
C ALA A 135 -6.90 4.76 6.19
N SER A 136 -7.37 3.65 6.77
CA SER A 136 -7.29 3.42 8.21
C SER A 136 -5.84 3.29 8.71
N VAL A 137 -4.95 2.68 7.91
CA VAL A 137 -3.50 2.60 8.20
C VAL A 137 -2.84 3.98 8.14
N ARG A 138 -3.14 4.79 7.11
CA ARG A 138 -2.62 6.17 7.01
C ARG A 138 -3.09 7.04 8.18
N LEU A 139 -4.36 6.91 8.57
CA LEU A 139 -4.88 7.61 9.74
C LEU A 139 -4.18 7.18 11.04
N LEU A 140 -3.89 5.88 11.20
CA LEU A 140 -3.08 5.40 12.33
C LEU A 140 -1.71 6.08 12.34
N GLN A 141 -1.00 6.10 11.21
CA GLN A 141 0.32 6.73 11.12
C GLN A 141 0.25 8.23 11.46
N ALA A 142 -0.73 8.95 10.89
CA ALA A 142 -0.91 10.37 11.17
C ALA A 142 -1.28 10.67 12.63
N ASP A 143 -2.04 9.79 13.29
CA ASP A 143 -2.36 9.91 14.73
C ASP A 143 -1.11 9.67 15.60
N LEU A 144 -0.24 8.73 15.20
CA LEU A 144 1.02 8.43 15.88
C LEU A 144 2.06 9.56 15.71
N ASP A 145 2.24 10.06 14.49
CA ASP A 145 3.18 11.15 14.19
C ASP A 145 2.82 12.43 14.94
N LEU A 146 1.52 12.69 15.12
CA LEU A 146 1.04 13.87 15.84
C LEU A 146 1.19 13.74 17.37
N GLY A 147 1.25 12.52 17.92
CA GLY A 147 1.44 12.28 19.36
C GLY A 147 0.31 12.77 20.28
N GLN A 148 -0.84 13.17 19.73
CA GLN A 148 -1.97 13.72 20.50
C GLN A 148 -2.89 12.67 21.12
N VAL A 149 -2.85 11.45 20.60
CA VAL A 149 -3.52 10.29 21.17
C VAL A 149 -2.46 9.34 21.71
N SER A 150 -2.76 8.63 22.81
CA SER A 150 -1.86 7.58 23.26
C SER A 150 -1.73 6.53 22.16
N GLU A 151 -0.51 5.99 22.01
CA GLU A 151 -0.23 4.94 21.02
C GLU A 151 -1.25 3.81 21.09
N ARG A 152 -1.52 3.31 22.30
CA ARG A 152 -2.55 2.28 22.54
C ARG A 152 -3.94 2.67 22.04
N SER A 153 -4.34 3.93 22.20
CA SER A 153 -5.63 4.43 21.70
C SER A 153 -5.64 4.47 20.17
N ALA A 154 -4.56 4.94 19.55
CA ALA A 154 -4.44 5.00 18.08
C ALA A 154 -4.57 3.61 17.45
N TYR A 155 -3.83 2.62 17.96
CA TYR A 155 -3.90 1.24 17.47
C TYR A 155 -5.27 0.58 17.76
N GLN A 156 -5.90 0.85 18.90
CA GLN A 156 -7.26 0.35 19.17
C GLN A 156 -8.28 0.92 18.17
N GLN A 157 -8.24 2.22 17.90
CA GLN A 157 -9.13 2.85 16.94
C GLN A 157 -8.91 2.31 15.52
N HIS A 158 -7.66 2.07 15.13
CA HIS A 158 -7.32 1.41 13.87
C HIS A 158 -7.92 0.00 13.79
N LEU A 159 -7.75 -0.81 14.84
CA LEU A 159 -8.33 -2.14 14.92
C LEU A 159 -9.86 -2.11 14.81
N ASP A 160 -10.53 -1.20 15.51
CA ASP A 160 -11.99 -1.07 15.47
C ASP A 160 -12.49 -0.72 14.05
N ARG A 161 -11.82 0.22 13.37
CA ARG A 161 -12.12 0.59 11.97
C ARG A 161 -12.00 -0.62 11.04
N VAL A 162 -10.87 -1.32 11.07
CA VAL A 162 -10.60 -2.46 10.18
C VAL A 162 -11.51 -3.65 10.49
N HIS A 163 -11.81 -3.90 11.78
CA HIS A 163 -12.77 -4.92 12.17
C HIS A 163 -14.17 -4.62 11.61
N SER A 164 -14.60 -3.35 11.64
CA SER A 164 -15.87 -2.92 11.06
C SER A 164 -15.93 -3.14 9.54
N VAL A 165 -14.85 -2.84 8.83
CA VAL A 165 -14.72 -3.08 7.39
C VAL A 165 -14.80 -4.57 7.06
N GLU A 166 -14.03 -5.42 7.77
CA GLU A 166 -14.01 -6.86 7.55
C GLU A 166 -15.37 -7.52 7.82
N GLN A 167 -16.05 -7.14 8.90
CA GLN A 167 -17.37 -7.67 9.24
C GLN A 167 -18.41 -7.36 8.16
N ARG A 168 -18.33 -6.17 7.55
CA ARG A 168 -19.19 -5.79 6.41
C ARG A 168 -18.86 -6.63 5.18
N ALA A 169 -17.59 -6.74 4.82
CA ALA A 169 -17.16 -7.55 3.68
C ALA A 169 -17.61 -9.01 3.81
N ARG A 170 -17.42 -9.62 4.98
CA ARG A 170 -17.90 -10.99 5.27
C ARG A 170 -19.42 -11.13 5.19
N ARG A 171 -20.17 -10.12 5.63
CA ARG A 171 -21.64 -10.13 5.53
C ARG A 171 -22.06 -10.08 4.06
N TRP A 172 -21.47 -9.20 3.26
CA TRP A 172 -21.77 -9.10 1.85
C TRP A 172 -21.37 -10.36 1.07
N LEU A 173 -20.25 -10.99 1.41
CA LEU A 173 -19.88 -12.29 0.83
C LEU A 173 -20.95 -13.35 1.11
N ARG A 174 -21.42 -13.47 2.37
CA ARG A 174 -22.50 -14.42 2.72
C ARG A 174 -23.81 -14.13 2.00
N ASP A 175 -24.11 -12.85 1.77
CA ASP A 175 -25.29 -12.40 1.04
C ASP A 175 -25.14 -12.54 -0.50
N GLY A 176 -23.98 -12.97 -1.01
CA GLY A 176 -23.69 -13.03 -2.44
C GLY A 176 -23.55 -11.65 -3.11
N LYS A 177 -23.21 -10.62 -2.34
CA LYS A 177 -23.11 -9.21 -2.76
C LYS A 177 -21.66 -8.72 -2.96
N LEU A 178 -20.68 -9.58 -2.72
CA LEU A 178 -19.25 -9.26 -2.78
C LEU A 178 -18.48 -10.48 -3.27
N GLU A 179 -17.41 -10.25 -4.00
CA GLU A 179 -16.47 -11.29 -4.41
C GLU A 179 -15.66 -11.82 -3.22
N GLY A 180 -15.15 -13.05 -3.35
CA GLY A 180 -14.34 -13.68 -2.30
C GLY A 180 -13.08 -12.88 -1.97
N LEU A 181 -12.43 -12.34 -3.00
CA LEU A 181 -11.17 -11.59 -2.87
C LEU A 181 -11.28 -10.40 -1.92
N GLU A 182 -12.30 -9.54 -2.06
CA GLU A 182 -12.49 -8.37 -1.18
C GLU A 182 -12.65 -8.77 0.30
N ALA A 183 -13.31 -9.89 0.59
CA ALA A 183 -13.44 -10.40 1.95
C ALA A 183 -12.10 -10.94 2.50
N MET A 184 -11.27 -11.54 1.64
CA MET A 184 -9.92 -12.00 2.00
C MET A 184 -8.99 -10.82 2.31
N VAL A 185 -9.05 -9.75 1.50
CA VAL A 185 -8.34 -8.50 1.76
C VAL A 185 -8.72 -7.93 3.13
N GLY A 186 -10.02 -7.82 3.43
CA GLY A 186 -10.49 -7.38 4.74
C GLY A 186 -9.98 -8.25 5.89
N ALA A 187 -9.93 -9.58 5.69
CA ALA A 187 -9.40 -10.51 6.68
C ALA A 187 -7.90 -10.31 6.94
N PHE A 188 -7.09 -10.08 5.89
CA PHE A 188 -5.67 -9.76 6.01
C PHE A 188 -5.46 -8.52 6.87
N PHE A 189 -6.11 -7.39 6.53
CA PHE A 189 -5.92 -6.14 7.25
C PHE A 189 -6.38 -6.27 8.71
N ARG A 190 -7.44 -7.02 9.00
CA ARG A 190 -7.84 -7.26 10.40
C ARG A 190 -6.77 -8.03 11.17
N TRP A 191 -6.16 -9.08 10.59
CA TRP A 191 -5.05 -9.77 11.24
C TRP A 191 -3.82 -8.87 11.41
N GLU A 192 -3.54 -7.98 10.45
CA GLU A 192 -2.49 -6.97 10.56
C GLU A 192 -2.75 -6.01 11.73
N ALA A 193 -3.96 -5.47 11.84
CA ALA A 193 -4.34 -4.59 12.95
C ALA A 193 -4.26 -5.30 14.32
N GLU A 194 -4.68 -6.57 14.40
CA GLU A 194 -4.57 -7.37 15.63
C GLU A 194 -3.11 -7.67 16.00
N TYR A 195 -2.27 -7.99 15.01
CA TYR A 195 -0.83 -8.17 15.20
C TYR A 195 -0.20 -6.89 15.75
N LEU A 196 -0.41 -5.77 15.07
CA LEU A 196 0.11 -4.46 15.48
C LEU A 196 -0.33 -4.05 16.89
N PHE A 197 -1.62 -4.19 17.22
CA PHE A 197 -2.12 -3.91 18.56
C PHE A 197 -1.55 -4.88 19.61
N SER A 198 -1.24 -6.12 19.23
CA SER A 198 -0.63 -7.10 20.14
C SER A 198 0.82 -6.76 20.51
N LEU A 199 1.58 -6.14 19.60
CA LEU A 199 2.97 -5.71 19.84
C LEU A 199 3.07 -4.69 20.99
N LEU A 200 2.06 -3.83 21.17
CA LEU A 200 2.01 -2.89 22.29
C LEU A 200 1.87 -3.55 23.66
N ASN A 201 1.36 -4.78 23.69
CA ASN A 201 1.07 -5.50 24.91
C ASN A 201 2.19 -6.50 25.19
N ALA A 202 3.38 -5.99 25.57
CA ALA A 202 4.62 -6.74 25.82
C ALA A 202 4.48 -8.00 26.72
N GLN A 203 3.40 -8.10 27.50
CA GLN A 203 3.11 -9.26 28.35
C GLN A 203 2.52 -10.47 27.60
N ARG A 204 2.33 -10.44 26.27
CA ARG A 204 1.62 -11.51 25.54
C ARG A 204 2.28 -11.97 24.24
N ARG A 205 3.57 -12.32 24.27
CA ARG A 205 4.31 -12.93 23.14
C ARG A 205 3.58 -14.10 22.46
N THR A 206 2.85 -14.94 23.20
CA THR A 206 2.10 -16.04 22.59
C THR A 206 0.96 -15.58 21.69
N ARG A 207 0.36 -14.40 21.97
CA ARG A 207 -0.72 -13.85 21.15
C ARG A 207 -0.18 -13.16 19.89
N SER A 208 0.94 -12.44 19.99
CA SER A 208 1.57 -11.80 18.82
C SER A 208 1.92 -12.83 17.75
N LYS A 209 2.56 -13.94 18.14
CA LYS A 209 2.83 -15.05 17.22
C LYS A 209 1.56 -15.58 16.52
N ALA A 210 0.51 -15.87 17.29
CA ALA A 210 -0.73 -16.39 16.70
C ALA A 210 -1.38 -15.42 15.70
N PHE A 211 -1.25 -14.10 15.92
CA PHE A 211 -1.72 -13.10 14.96
C PHE A 211 -0.79 -12.98 13.75
N ALA A 212 0.53 -13.06 13.93
CA ALA A 212 1.50 -13.08 12.84
C ALA A 212 1.27 -14.29 11.90
N ASP A 213 1.09 -15.50 12.44
CA ASP A 213 0.80 -16.71 11.67
C ASP A 213 -0.50 -16.59 10.85
N ARG A 214 -1.54 -15.98 11.44
CA ARG A 214 -2.83 -15.75 10.75
C ARG A 214 -2.73 -14.68 9.69
N ARG A 215 -1.97 -13.61 9.93
CA ARG A 215 -1.68 -12.57 8.93
C ARG A 215 -0.90 -13.16 7.75
N LEU A 216 0.10 -14.00 8.01
CA LEU A 216 0.86 -14.72 6.99
C LEU A 216 -0.05 -15.61 6.14
N THR A 217 -0.91 -16.39 6.79
CA THR A 217 -1.89 -17.26 6.09
C THR A 217 -2.80 -16.42 5.19
N ALA A 218 -3.39 -15.34 5.70
CA ALA A 218 -4.29 -14.48 4.92
C ALA A 218 -3.57 -13.77 3.75
N ALA A 219 -2.30 -13.35 3.94
CA ALA A 219 -1.52 -12.74 2.87
C ALA A 219 -1.25 -13.72 1.73
N ARG A 220 -0.89 -14.96 2.08
CA ARG A 220 -0.66 -16.05 1.11
C ARG A 220 -1.94 -16.38 0.34
N GLU A 221 -3.05 -16.63 1.04
CA GLU A 221 -4.32 -16.96 0.39
C GLU A 221 -4.77 -15.84 -0.57
N THR A 222 -4.64 -14.58 -0.15
CA THR A 222 -5.01 -13.43 -0.99
C THR A 222 -4.11 -13.32 -2.23
N TYR A 223 -2.81 -13.57 -2.09
CA TYR A 223 -1.89 -13.63 -3.23
C TYR A 223 -2.24 -14.76 -4.20
N GLU A 224 -2.55 -15.96 -3.69
CA GLU A 224 -2.92 -17.12 -4.52
C GLU A 224 -4.23 -16.87 -5.30
N GLU A 225 -5.23 -16.24 -4.69
CA GLU A 225 -6.49 -15.84 -5.37
C GLU A 225 -6.26 -14.77 -6.45
N LEU A 226 -5.45 -13.75 -6.15
CA LEU A 226 -5.05 -12.74 -7.13
C LEU A 226 -4.29 -13.35 -8.29
N ARG A 227 -3.46 -14.36 -8.02
CA ARG A 227 -2.68 -15.07 -9.05
C ARG A 227 -3.62 -15.82 -9.98
N GLY A 228 -4.61 -16.53 -9.45
CA GLY A 228 -5.64 -17.16 -10.27
C GLY A 228 -6.42 -16.15 -11.13
N THR A 229 -6.75 -14.98 -10.57
CA THR A 229 -7.42 -13.90 -11.30
C THR A 229 -6.54 -13.33 -12.43
N TYR A 230 -5.25 -13.16 -12.17
CA TYR A 230 -4.27 -12.70 -13.15
C TYR A 230 -4.04 -13.72 -14.28
N GLU A 231 -3.82 -15.00 -13.94
CA GLU A 231 -3.64 -16.08 -14.92
C GLU A 231 -4.90 -16.25 -15.79
N ALA A 232 -6.07 -15.86 -15.29
CA ALA A 232 -7.31 -15.80 -16.05
C ALA A 232 -7.52 -14.49 -16.85
N GLY A 233 -6.52 -13.62 -16.91
CA GLY A 233 -6.51 -12.36 -17.69
C GLY A 233 -7.33 -11.22 -17.10
N ARG A 234 -7.68 -11.27 -15.80
CA ARG A 234 -8.52 -10.25 -15.12
C ARG A 234 -7.81 -9.46 -14.03
N GLY A 235 -6.53 -9.73 -13.80
CA GLY A 235 -5.72 -9.08 -12.77
C GLY A 235 -4.66 -8.14 -13.34
N MET A 236 -3.96 -7.42 -12.46
CA MET A 236 -2.83 -6.57 -12.80
C MET A 236 -1.55 -7.08 -12.14
N ALA A 237 -0.42 -6.99 -12.83
CA ALA A 237 0.87 -7.43 -12.29
C ALA A 237 1.28 -6.63 -11.04
N ASP A 238 1.00 -5.33 -11.01
CA ASP A 238 1.28 -4.44 -9.86
C ASP A 238 0.60 -4.95 -8.57
N ALA A 239 -0.67 -5.35 -8.66
CA ALA A 239 -1.42 -5.86 -7.52
C ALA A 239 -0.81 -7.17 -7.00
N LEU A 240 -0.39 -8.07 -7.89
CA LEU A 240 0.29 -9.29 -7.51
C LEU A 240 1.64 -9.06 -6.84
N ALA A 241 2.44 -8.14 -7.38
CA ALA A 241 3.73 -7.79 -6.78
C ALA A 241 3.54 -7.18 -5.38
N LEU A 242 2.56 -6.30 -5.21
CA LEU A 242 2.20 -5.72 -3.90
C LEU A 242 1.78 -6.79 -2.89
N TRP A 243 0.95 -7.76 -3.29
CA TRP A 243 0.54 -8.84 -2.40
C TRP A 243 1.66 -9.84 -2.12
N SER A 244 2.58 -10.06 -3.06
CA SER A 244 3.81 -10.82 -2.78
C SER A 244 4.71 -10.12 -1.76
N LEU A 245 4.78 -8.78 -1.78
CA LEU A 245 5.49 -7.98 -0.79
C LEU A 245 4.82 -8.05 0.59
N ARG A 246 3.48 -7.97 0.66
CA ARG A 246 2.72 -8.14 1.91
C ARG A 246 2.93 -9.53 2.51
N TRP A 247 2.92 -10.57 1.68
CA TRP A 247 3.25 -11.93 2.11
C TRP A 247 4.68 -11.99 2.66
N MET A 248 5.68 -11.46 1.96
CA MET A 248 7.06 -11.44 2.46
C MET A 248 7.17 -10.76 3.83
N ARG A 249 6.55 -9.59 4.02
CA ARG A 249 6.53 -8.87 5.31
C ARG A 249 5.87 -9.69 6.42
N ALA A 250 4.71 -10.28 6.14
CA ALA A 250 4.02 -11.12 7.11
C ALA A 250 4.82 -12.39 7.48
N ALA A 251 5.58 -12.95 6.52
CA ALA A 251 6.48 -14.07 6.78
C ALA A 251 7.66 -13.66 7.67
N ARG A 252 8.21 -12.47 7.43
CA ARG A 252 9.26 -11.89 8.28
C ARG A 252 8.79 -11.71 9.72
N ASP A 253 7.64 -11.07 9.91
CA ASP A 253 7.01 -10.86 11.23
C ASP A 253 6.75 -12.19 11.97
N ALA A 254 6.25 -13.21 11.26
CA ALA A 254 6.04 -14.53 11.85
C ALA A 254 7.36 -15.22 12.26
N ASN A 255 8.43 -15.05 11.47
CA ASN A 255 9.75 -15.59 11.78
C ASN A 255 10.39 -14.87 12.98
N GLU A 256 10.28 -13.55 13.06
CA GLU A 256 10.78 -12.73 14.18
C GLU A 256 10.19 -13.21 15.52
N GLU A 257 8.87 -13.50 15.56
CA GLU A 257 8.19 -14.03 16.74
C GLU A 257 8.64 -15.44 17.16
N THR A 258 9.30 -16.19 16.29
CA THR A 258 9.91 -17.49 16.62
C THR A 258 11.35 -17.39 17.13
N GLY A 259 11.91 -16.19 17.22
CA GLY A 259 13.34 -15.99 17.49
C GLY A 259 14.22 -16.40 16.31
N GLY A 260 13.63 -16.57 15.12
CA GLY A 260 14.36 -16.72 13.87
C GLY A 260 15.04 -15.41 13.49
N ASP A 261 16.02 -15.48 12.60
CA ASP A 261 16.67 -14.29 12.07
C ASP A 261 15.62 -13.40 11.35
N PRO A 262 15.39 -12.15 11.82
CA PRO A 262 14.53 -11.19 11.14
C PRO A 262 14.95 -10.94 9.68
N ARG A 263 16.23 -11.17 9.37
CA ARG A 263 16.82 -11.04 8.04
C ARG A 263 16.73 -12.30 7.20
N ALA A 264 15.96 -13.31 7.61
CA ALA A 264 15.91 -14.61 6.95
C ALA A 264 15.88 -14.45 5.43
N ALA A 265 17.04 -14.65 4.80
CA ALA A 265 17.25 -14.51 3.36
C ALA A 265 16.19 -15.31 2.60
N GLU A 266 15.78 -16.44 3.18
CA GLU A 266 14.68 -17.29 2.74
C GLU A 266 13.36 -16.53 2.44
N THR A 267 12.98 -15.51 3.22
CA THR A 267 11.74 -14.73 2.96
C THR A 267 11.87 -13.80 1.77
N LEU A 268 13.06 -13.21 1.57
CA LEU A 268 13.37 -12.37 0.42
C LEU A 268 13.56 -13.22 -0.85
N ASP A 269 14.25 -14.36 -0.75
CA ASP A 269 14.44 -15.31 -1.84
C ASP A 269 13.09 -15.86 -2.31
N ALA A 270 12.20 -16.24 -1.38
CA ALA A 270 10.85 -16.69 -1.74
C ALA A 270 10.03 -15.57 -2.41
N HIS A 271 10.24 -14.31 -2.04
CA HIS A 271 9.61 -13.17 -2.72
C HIS A 271 10.14 -13.00 -4.14
N LEU A 272 11.46 -13.02 -4.31
CA LEU A 272 12.11 -12.92 -5.62
C LEU A 272 11.66 -14.08 -6.52
N GLU A 273 11.63 -15.30 -6.00
CA GLU A 273 11.18 -16.49 -6.74
C GLU A 273 9.75 -16.31 -7.27
N ARG A 274 8.82 -15.83 -6.43
CA ARG A 274 7.44 -15.53 -6.88
C ARG A 274 7.41 -14.50 -8.02
N LEU A 275 8.21 -13.45 -7.94
CA LEU A 275 8.26 -12.42 -8.99
C LEU A 275 8.87 -12.96 -10.29
N VAL A 276 9.94 -13.78 -10.20
CA VAL A 276 10.57 -14.43 -11.36
C VAL A 276 9.61 -15.43 -12.03
N GLN A 277 8.87 -16.21 -11.25
CA GLN A 277 7.84 -17.12 -11.77
C GLN A 277 6.73 -16.35 -12.51
N LEU A 278 6.26 -15.23 -11.94
CA LEU A 278 5.28 -14.36 -12.60
C LEU A 278 5.82 -13.76 -13.90
N GLN A 279 7.07 -13.29 -13.89
CA GLN A 279 7.73 -12.77 -15.09
C GLN A 279 7.85 -13.84 -16.18
N ALA A 280 8.24 -15.07 -15.81
CA ALA A 280 8.35 -16.20 -16.73
C ALA A 280 6.99 -16.58 -17.32
N HIS A 281 5.95 -16.63 -16.49
CA HIS A 281 4.58 -16.87 -16.93
C HIS A 281 4.13 -15.81 -17.96
N LEU A 282 4.34 -14.53 -17.66
CA LEU A 282 3.95 -13.43 -18.54
C LEU A 282 4.63 -13.48 -19.90
N ARG A 283 5.94 -13.79 -19.92
CA ARG A 283 6.71 -13.98 -21.15
C ARG A 283 6.22 -15.17 -21.98
N ALA A 284 5.68 -16.21 -21.32
CA ALA A 284 5.20 -17.41 -21.99
C ALA A 284 3.77 -17.26 -22.55
N THR A 285 2.89 -16.51 -21.90
CA THR A 285 1.46 -16.50 -22.22
C THR A 285 1.01 -15.36 -23.14
N GLN A 286 1.82 -14.30 -23.31
CA GLN A 286 1.36 -13.12 -24.03
C GLN A 286 2.39 -12.57 -25.04
N PRO A 287 2.17 -12.76 -26.35
CA PRO A 287 3.16 -12.42 -27.37
C PRO A 287 3.20 -10.92 -27.76
N ILE A 288 2.15 -10.12 -27.54
CA ILE A 288 2.07 -8.71 -27.96
C ILE A 288 1.16 -7.90 -26.99
N GLY A 289 1.64 -6.76 -26.47
CA GLY A 289 0.80 -5.77 -25.75
C GLY A 289 1.06 -5.60 -24.24
N VAL A 290 1.97 -6.37 -23.64
CA VAL A 290 2.18 -6.48 -22.18
C VAL A 290 3.39 -5.71 -21.66
N ALA A 291 3.93 -4.79 -22.46
CA ALA A 291 5.18 -4.12 -22.15
C ALA A 291 5.16 -3.41 -20.77
N LEU A 292 3.99 -2.91 -20.35
CA LEU A 292 3.83 -2.28 -19.05
C LEU A 292 3.89 -3.29 -17.89
N ASP A 293 3.05 -4.33 -17.90
CA ASP A 293 3.05 -5.36 -16.85
C ASP A 293 4.40 -6.08 -16.73
N LEU A 294 5.07 -6.36 -17.85
CA LEU A 294 6.39 -6.98 -17.84
C LEU A 294 7.45 -6.05 -17.26
N GLY A 295 7.46 -4.78 -17.67
CA GLY A 295 8.42 -3.83 -17.12
C GLY A 295 8.17 -3.53 -15.64
N ALA A 296 6.92 -3.58 -15.17
CA ALA A 296 6.59 -3.40 -13.76
C ALA A 296 7.13 -4.58 -12.94
N LEU A 297 6.91 -5.81 -13.41
CA LEU A 297 7.54 -7.00 -12.81
C LEU A 297 9.06 -6.94 -12.84
N GLU A 298 9.67 -6.47 -13.93
CA GLU A 298 11.13 -6.26 -14.00
C GLU A 298 11.60 -5.26 -12.95
N TYR A 299 10.84 -4.18 -12.68
CA TYR A 299 11.14 -3.26 -11.60
C TYR A 299 11.11 -3.97 -10.23
N PHE A 300 10.06 -4.75 -9.96
CA PHE A 300 9.93 -5.46 -8.68
C PHE A 300 11.00 -6.55 -8.48
N VAL A 301 11.38 -7.25 -9.55
CA VAL A 301 12.50 -8.22 -9.51
C VAL A 301 13.79 -7.49 -9.13
N LEU A 302 14.10 -6.38 -9.81
CA LEU A 302 15.29 -5.57 -9.52
C LEU A 302 15.27 -5.01 -8.08
N GLU A 303 14.10 -4.59 -7.60
CA GLU A 303 13.89 -4.12 -6.23
C GLU A 303 14.21 -5.23 -5.21
N ALA A 304 13.66 -6.44 -5.41
CA ALA A 304 13.92 -7.59 -4.55
C ALA A 304 15.40 -8.01 -4.55
N GLU A 305 16.06 -8.02 -5.72
CA GLU A 305 17.50 -8.28 -5.84
C GLU A 305 18.35 -7.24 -5.09
N CYS A 306 17.94 -5.96 -5.11
CA CYS A 306 18.60 -4.92 -4.33
C CYS A 306 18.47 -5.16 -2.82
N TRP A 307 17.30 -5.57 -2.34
CA TRP A 307 17.11 -5.91 -0.92
C TRP A 307 17.96 -7.09 -0.48
N ILE A 308 18.04 -8.15 -1.29
CA ILE A 308 18.90 -9.31 -1.00
C ILE A 308 20.37 -8.92 -0.93
N ARG A 309 20.85 -8.03 -1.81
CA ARG A 309 22.24 -7.55 -1.79
C ARG A 309 22.57 -6.66 -0.59
N ALA A 310 21.57 -6.01 0.01
CA ALA A 310 21.76 -5.08 1.12
C ALA A 310 21.66 -5.72 2.51
N GLY A 311 21.07 -6.92 2.61
CA GLY A 311 20.87 -7.68 3.86
C GLY A 311 22.10 -8.39 4.37
#